data_AF-A0A284VJD2-F1
#
_entry.id   AF-A0A284VJD2-F1
#
_cell.length_a   1.000
_cell.length_b   1.000
_cell.length_c   1.000
_cell.angle_alpha   90.00
_cell.angle_beta   90.00
_cell.angle_gamma   90.00
#
_symmetry.space_group_name_H-M   'P 1'
#
loop_
_entity.id
_entity.type
_entity.pdbx_description
1 polymer ?
#
loop_
_entity_poly.entity_id
_entity_poly.type
_entity_poly.pdbx_seq_one_letter_code
_entity_poly.pdbx_strand_id
1 'polypeptide(L)' 'MEKTITVSDDVYREPLKIKSHRSFSEILREMIKREGNLKTLEIGFGTRDSREKEMLKEELKKVEEEFQS' A
#
# COMPACT_ATOMS: atom_id res chain seq x y z
N MET A 1 16.55 10.63 -17.15
CA MET A 1 17.77 9.86 -16.86
C MET A 1 17.34 8.56 -16.23
N GLU A 2 17.69 7.42 -16.84
CA GLU A 2 17.50 6.13 -16.19
C GLU A 2 18.50 6.01 -15.03
N LYS A 3 18.01 5.52 -13.89
CA LYS A 3 18.84 5.20 -12.73
C LYS A 3 18.69 3.71 -12.46
N THR A 4 19.79 2.99 -12.49
CA THR A 4 19.84 1.57 -12.12
C THR A 4 19.91 1.47 -10.61
N ILE A 5 19.07 0.62 -10.03
CA ILE A 5 19.08 0.29 -8.61
C ILE A 5 19.45 -1.19 -8.50
N THR A 6 20.54 -1.48 -7.80
CA THR A 6 20.95 -2.86 -7.51
C THR A 6 20.22 -3.34 -6.26
N VAL A 7 19.61 -4.52 -6.35
CA VAL A 7 18.86 -5.14 -5.25
C VAL A 7 19.44 -6.51 -4.99
N SER A 8 19.47 -6.93 -3.73
CA SER A 8 19.95 -8.26 -3.35
C SER A 8 18.99 -9.36 -3.84
N ASP A 9 19.55 -10.53 -4.16
CA ASP A 9 18.82 -11.66 -4.75
C ASP A 9 17.66 -12.16 -3.87
N ASP A 10 17.80 -12.10 -2.56
CA ASP A 10 16.77 -12.44 -1.58
C ASP A 10 15.58 -11.48 -1.64
N VAL A 11 15.83 -10.18 -1.75
CA VAL A 11 14.80 -9.14 -1.90
C VAL A 11 14.13 -9.23 -3.26
N TYR A 12 14.87 -9.59 -4.32
CA TYR A 12 14.34 -9.72 -5.68
C TYR A 12 13.27 -10.83 -5.81
N ARG A 13 13.34 -11.87 -4.96
CA ARG A 13 12.40 -13.02 -4.98
C ARG A 13 10.97 -12.64 -4.62
N GLU A 14 10.77 -11.68 -3.72
CA GLU A 14 9.44 -11.29 -3.27
C GLU A 14 8.61 -10.60 -4.38
N PRO A 15 9.10 -9.55 -5.06
CA PRO A 15 8.37 -8.97 -6.18
C PRO A 15 8.30 -9.91 -7.39
N LEU A 16 9.20 -10.87 -7.55
CA LEU A 16 9.11 -11.95 -8.55
C LEU A 16 7.84 -12.81 -8.40
N LYS A 17 7.45 -13.16 -7.16
CA LYS A 17 6.22 -13.92 -6.89
C LYS A 17 4.95 -13.14 -7.28
N ILE A 18 5.04 -11.81 -7.23
CA ILE A 18 3.94 -10.88 -7.50
C ILE A 18 3.90 -10.49 -8.98
N LYS A 19 5.02 -10.66 -9.69
CA LYS A 19 5.28 -10.04 -10.99
C LYS A 19 4.30 -10.48 -12.06
N SER A 20 3.91 -11.75 -12.12
CA SER A 20 3.00 -12.27 -13.15
C SER A 20 3.23 -11.60 -14.53
N HIS A 21 2.28 -10.83 -15.07
CA HIS A 21 2.39 -10.07 -16.34
C HIS A 21 2.87 -8.61 -16.21
N ARG A 22 3.11 -8.13 -14.98
CA ARG A 22 3.44 -6.73 -14.67
C ARG A 22 4.93 -6.45 -14.76
N SER A 23 5.28 -5.20 -15.01
CA SER A 23 6.67 -4.73 -14.92
C SER A 23 7.11 -4.52 -13.47
N PHE A 24 8.41 -4.66 -13.19
CA PHE A 24 8.95 -4.35 -11.86
C PHE A 24 8.69 -2.90 -11.46
N SER A 25 8.74 -1.98 -12.41
CA SER A 25 8.50 -0.55 -12.18
C SER A 25 7.06 -0.27 -11.75
N GLU A 26 6.09 -1.06 -12.18
CA GLU A 26 4.69 -0.96 -11.71
C GLU A 26 4.57 -1.45 -10.28
N ILE A 27 5.16 -2.59 -9.96
CA ILE A 27 5.13 -3.17 -8.61
C ILE A 27 5.79 -2.22 -7.61
N LEU A 28 6.96 -1.68 -7.94
CA LEU A 28 7.67 -0.74 -7.07
C LEU A 28 6.86 0.55 -6.84
N ARG A 29 6.20 1.08 -7.88
CA ARG A 29 5.33 2.24 -7.74
C ARG A 29 4.11 1.96 -6.85
N GLU A 30 3.51 0.79 -6.97
CA GLU A 30 2.42 0.37 -6.09
C GLU A 30 2.88 0.21 -4.64
N MET A 31 4.04 -0.40 -4.40
CA MET A 31 4.59 -0.58 -3.06
C MET A 31 4.88 0.77 -2.38
N ILE A 32 5.53 1.70 -3.09
CA ILE A 32 5.80 3.05 -2.59
C ILE A 32 4.49 3.80 -2.30
N LYS A 33 3.48 3.69 -3.18
CA LYS A 33 2.16 4.28 -2.94
C LYS A 33 1.48 3.68 -1.72
N ARG A 34 1.52 2.35 -1.56
CA ARG A 34 0.93 1.65 -0.39
C ARG A 34 1.59 2.09 0.92
N GLU A 35 2.90 2.23 0.96
CA GLU A 35 3.64 2.71 2.13
C GLU A 35 3.26 4.17 2.47
N GLY A 36 3.19 5.04 1.45
CA GLY A 36 2.71 6.42 1.63
C GLY A 36 1.27 6.48 2.14
N ASN A 37 0.40 5.61 1.65
CA ASN A 37 -0.99 5.51 2.11
C ASN A 37 -1.08 5.02 3.56
N LEU A 38 -0.32 3.98 3.92
CA LEU A 38 -0.25 3.48 5.31
C LEU A 38 0.21 4.57 6.27
N LYS A 39 1.27 5.30 5.93
CA LYS A 39 1.76 6.40 6.75
C LYS A 39 0.75 7.54 6.86
N THR A 40 0.02 7.83 5.78
CA THR A 40 -1.06 8.83 5.79
C THR A 40 -2.22 8.38 6.69
N LEU A 41 -2.58 7.10 6.64
CA LEU A 41 -3.58 6.51 7.52
C LEU A 41 -3.10 6.50 8.97
N GLU A 42 -1.85 6.12 9.26
CA GLU A 42 -1.28 6.16 10.61
C GLU A 42 -1.25 7.57 11.20
N ILE A 43 -0.86 8.58 10.41
CA ILE A 43 -0.93 9.98 10.83
C ILE A 43 -2.39 10.36 11.12
N GLY A 44 -3.30 10.07 10.19
CA GLY A 44 -4.71 10.41 10.32
C GLY A 44 -5.42 9.67 11.45
N PHE A 45 -5.09 8.41 11.73
CA PHE A 45 -5.61 7.66 12.86
C PHE A 45 -4.92 8.10 14.16
N GLY A 46 -3.64 8.45 14.14
CA GLY A 46 -2.91 8.92 15.31
C GLY A 46 -3.43 10.25 15.86
N THR A 47 -3.89 11.16 15.00
CA THR A 47 -4.40 12.48 15.39
C THR A 47 -5.90 12.52 15.74
N ARG A 48 -6.62 11.41 15.55
CA ARG A 48 -8.08 11.34 15.75
C ARG A 48 -8.47 10.90 17.15
N ASP A 49 -9.57 11.44 17.65
CA ASP A 49 -10.18 10.98 18.91
C ASP A 49 -10.88 9.61 18.74
N SER A 50 -11.35 9.05 19.86
CA SER A 50 -11.97 7.72 19.89
C SER A 50 -13.19 7.59 18.98
N ARG A 51 -13.97 8.66 18.84
CA ARG A 51 -15.21 8.67 18.06
C ARG A 51 -14.91 8.81 16.58
N GLU A 52 -13.96 9.66 16.23
CA GLU A 52 -13.49 9.84 14.85
C GLU A 52 -12.83 8.57 14.30
N LYS A 53 -12.12 7.83 15.14
CA LYS A 53 -11.55 6.52 14.80
C LYS A 53 -12.62 5.48 14.47
N GLU A 54 -13.70 5.45 15.27
CA GLU A 54 -14.78 4.48 15.08
C GLU A 54 -15.57 4.77 13.79
N MET A 55 -15.85 6.04 13.51
CA MET A 55 -16.49 6.45 12.25
C MET A 55 -15.64 6.09 11.02
N LEU A 56 -14.33 6.34 11.07
CA LEU A 56 -13.43 6.00 9.97
C LEU A 56 -13.35 4.49 9.74
N LYS A 57 -13.42 3.67 10.80
CA LYS A 57 -13.51 2.20 10.65
C LYS A 57 -14.79 1.78 9.92
N GLU A 58 -15.92 2.37 10.25
CA GLU A 58 -17.19 2.05 9.58
C GLU A 58 -17.16 2.46 8.09
N GLU A 59 -16.59 3.61 7.77
CA GLU A 59 -16.43 4.06 6.38
C GLU A 59 -15.52 3.11 5.59
N LEU A 60 -14.38 2.70 6.15
CA LEU A 60 -13.46 1.75 5.51
C LEU A 60 -14.13 0.40 5.26
N LYS A 61 -14.92 -0.08 6.22
CA LYS A 61 -15.65 -1.35 6.09
C LYS A 61 -16.67 -1.31 4.95
N LYS A 62 -17.41 -0.20 4.79
CA LYS A 62 -18.35 -0.02 3.67
C LYS A 62 -17.63 -0.04 2.32
N VAL A 63 -16.51 0.66 2.21
CA VAL A 63 -15.69 0.65 0.99
C VAL A 63 -15.18 -0.77 0.69
N GLU A 64 -14.76 -1.53 1.71
CA GLU A 64 -14.28 -2.90 1.55
C GLU A 64 -15.39 -3.85 1.07
N GLU A 65 -16.61 -3.70 1.58
CA GLU A 65 -17.81 -4.45 1.15
C GLU A 65 -18.21 -4.13 -0.31
N GLU A 66 -18.11 -2.86 -0.72
CA GLU A 66 -18.40 -2.44 -2.11
C GLU A 66 -17.38 -2.97 -3.12
N PHE A 67 -16.12 -3.14 -2.72
CA PHE A 67 -15.06 -3.69 -3.59
C PHE A 67 -15.08 -5.23 -3.69
N GLN A 68 -15.81 -5.93 -2.82
CA GLN A 68 -15.99 -7.39 -2.89
C GLN A 68 -17.28 -7.83 -3.59
N SER A 69 -18.12 -6.89 -4.05
CA SER A 69 -19.31 -7.13 -4.88
C SER A 69 -19.01 -7.01 -6.38
#